data_AF-A0A9P4WFK1-F1
#
_entry.id   AF-A0A9P4WFK1-F1
#
_cell.length_a   1.000
_cell.length_b   1.000
_cell.length_c   1.000
_cell.angle_alpha   90.00
_cell.angle_beta   90.00
_cell.angle_gamma   90.00
#
_symmetry.space_group_name_H-M   'P 1'
#
loop_
_entity.id
_entity.type
_entity.pdbx_description
1 polymer ?
#
loop_
_entity_poly.entity_id
_entity_poly.type
_entity_poly.pdbx_seq_one_letter_code
_entity_poly.pdbx_strand_id
1 'polypeptide(L)'
;MQSTGTRLIKYGGKASLASLPSKFKDTVEAASKSLEAKYQYPKITEAKIQGSIPHKSAKDPSDDKDVVTVSYHTDSGTRITSIHAHDDSTWNEYPSRNAGKGK
;
A
#
# COMPACT_ATOMS: atom_id res chain seq x y z
N MET A 1 -25.74 -3.62 10.01
CA MET A 1 -25.06 -2.52 9.29
C MET A 1 -23.64 -2.45 9.85
N GLN A 2 -22.65 -3.01 9.16
CA GLN A 2 -21.28 -2.98 9.67
C GLN A 2 -20.76 -1.56 9.50
N SER A 3 -20.49 -0.89 10.62
CA SER A 3 -19.91 0.45 10.66
C SER A 3 -18.49 0.37 10.09
N THR A 4 -18.34 0.66 8.79
CA THR A 4 -17.05 1.00 8.17
C THR A 4 -16.69 2.42 8.59
N GLY A 5 -16.47 2.60 9.90
CA GLY A 5 -15.79 3.78 10.40
C GLY A 5 -14.39 3.79 9.79
N THR A 6 -14.07 4.82 9.01
CA THR A 6 -12.76 5.06 8.40
C THR A 6 -11.68 4.89 9.47
N ARG A 7 -11.03 3.72 9.53
CA ARG A 7 -9.93 3.48 10.47
C ARG A 7 -8.70 4.11 9.84
N LEU A 8 -7.99 4.95 10.60
CA LEU A 8 -6.72 5.51 10.14
C LEU A 8 -5.71 4.37 9.98
N ILE A 9 -5.45 3.95 8.74
CA ILE A 9 -4.22 3.22 8.41
C ILE A 9 -3.05 4.11 8.82
N LYS A 10 -2.13 3.56 9.61
CA LYS A 10 -0.92 4.27 10.02
C LYS A 10 0.07 4.26 8.87
N TYR A 11 0.35 5.44 8.32
CA TYR A 11 1.41 5.60 7.32
C TYR A 11 2.77 5.76 8.01
N GLY A 12 3.73 4.94 7.60
CA GLY A 12 5.11 4.97 8.12
C GLY A 12 6.09 4.36 7.12
N GLY A 13 7.21 3.83 7.61
CA GLY A 13 8.23 3.21 6.77
C GLY A 13 9.51 4.06 6.66
N LYS A 14 10.20 3.96 5.52
CA LYS A 14 11.41 4.75 5.25
C LYS A 14 11.09 6.19 4.87
N ALA A 15 9.89 6.41 4.34
CA ALA A 15 9.37 7.71 3.95
C ALA A 15 7.99 7.93 4.57
N SER A 16 7.59 9.19 4.72
CA SER A 16 6.25 9.56 5.17
C SER A 16 5.35 9.87 3.97
N LEU A 17 4.03 9.71 4.14
CA LEU A 17 3.06 10.08 3.10
C LEU A 17 3.25 11.55 2.66
N ALA A 18 3.59 12.44 3.60
CA ALA A 18 3.85 13.84 3.32
C ALA A 18 5.07 14.08 2.40
N SER A 19 6.05 13.17 2.40
CA SER A 19 7.27 13.28 1.57
C SER A 19 7.10 12.82 0.12
N LEU A 20 5.96 12.20 -0.21
CA LEU A 20 5.68 11.77 -1.58
C LEU A 20 5.28 12.94 -2.48
N PRO A 21 5.42 12.83 -3.82
CA PRO A 21 4.80 13.78 -4.73
C PRO A 21 3.27 13.70 -4.65
N SER A 22 2.56 14.82 -4.85
CA SER A 22 1.10 14.93 -4.63
C SER A 22 0.31 13.79 -5.28
N LYS A 23 0.56 13.53 -6.57
CA LYS A 23 -0.14 12.49 -7.33
C LYS A 23 0.03 11.06 -6.75
N PHE A 24 1.23 10.75 -6.24
CA PHE A 24 1.48 9.46 -5.59
C PHE A 24 0.80 9.38 -4.23
N LYS A 25 0.64 10.51 -3.50
CA LYS A 25 -0.13 10.53 -2.26
C LYS A 25 -1.57 10.14 -2.52
N ASP A 26 -2.20 10.78 -3.51
CA ASP A 26 -3.60 10.51 -3.87
C ASP A 26 -3.79 9.03 -4.23
N THR A 27 -2.85 8.48 -5.00
CA THR A 27 -2.84 7.07 -5.40
C THR A 27 -2.67 6.14 -4.19
N VAL A 28 -1.73 6.45 -3.28
CA VAL A 28 -1.49 5.66 -2.07
C VAL A 28 -2.71 5.71 -1.14
N GLU A 29 -3.37 6.85 -0.99
CA GLU A 29 -4.58 6.97 -0.19
C GLU A 29 -5.76 6.20 -0.81
N ALA A 30 -5.95 6.31 -2.12
CA ALA A 30 -6.97 5.55 -2.85
C ALA A 30 -6.75 4.04 -2.73
N ALA A 31 -5.51 3.60 -2.95
CA ALA A 31 -5.12 2.19 -2.80
C ALA A 31 -5.32 1.71 -1.36
N SER A 32 -4.93 2.52 -0.37
CA SER A 32 -5.09 2.16 1.05
C SER A 32 -6.55 1.91 1.41
N LYS A 33 -7.47 2.78 0.98
CA LYS A 33 -8.92 2.60 1.19
C LYS A 33 -9.45 1.36 0.47
N SER A 34 -9.04 1.14 -0.78
CA SER A 34 -9.44 -0.02 -1.57
C SER A 34 -8.98 -1.33 -0.93
N LEU A 35 -7.73 -1.37 -0.47
CA LEU A 35 -7.13 -2.54 0.17
C LEU A 35 -7.70 -2.79 1.56
N GLU A 36 -8.01 -1.75 2.35
CA GLU A 36 -8.71 -1.91 3.64
C GLU A 36 -10.06 -2.60 3.44
N ALA A 37 -10.83 -2.18 2.43
CA ALA A 37 -12.12 -2.78 2.10
C ALA A 37 -11.97 -4.23 1.57
N LYS A 38 -10.91 -4.51 0.81
CA LYS A 38 -10.60 -5.84 0.26
C LYS A 38 -10.11 -6.82 1.32
N TYR A 39 -9.25 -6.38 2.24
CA TYR A 39 -8.61 -7.20 3.28
C TYR A 39 -9.25 -6.93 4.65
N GLN A 40 -10.53 -7.28 4.78
CA GLN A 40 -11.24 -7.17 6.05
C GLN A 40 -10.72 -8.17 7.11
N TYR A 41 -10.19 -9.31 6.69
CA TYR A 41 -9.51 -10.32 7.52
C TYR A 41 -8.43 -11.05 6.69
N PRO A 42 -7.14 -11.02 7.07
CA PRO A 42 -6.56 -10.20 8.14
C PRO A 42 -6.59 -8.70 7.84
N LYS A 43 -6.70 -7.88 8.89
CA LYS A 43 -6.91 -6.44 8.76
C LYS A 43 -5.60 -5.72 8.48
N ILE A 44 -5.60 -4.86 7.46
CA ILE A 44 -4.53 -3.89 7.23
C ILE A 44 -4.64 -2.79 8.28
N THR A 45 -3.55 -2.50 8.99
CA THR A 45 -3.49 -1.41 9.98
C THR A 45 -2.31 -0.46 9.73
N GLU A 46 -1.28 -0.92 9.02
CA GLU A 46 -0.10 -0.12 8.70
C GLU A 46 0.18 -0.12 7.19
N ALA A 47 0.55 1.04 6.65
CA ALA A 47 1.08 1.22 5.31
C ALA A 47 2.51 1.75 5.41
N LYS A 48 3.48 0.98 4.94
CA LYS A 48 4.91 1.29 5.01
C LYS A 48 5.42 1.70 3.64
N ILE A 49 5.74 2.97 3.48
CA ILE A 49 6.30 3.54 2.26
C ILE A 49 7.79 3.23 2.24
N GLN A 50 8.25 2.53 1.20
CA GLN A 50 9.62 2.01 1.13
C GLN A 50 10.63 3.03 0.58
N GLY A 51 10.16 4.16 0.05
CA GLY A 51 10.97 5.28 -0.40
C GLY A 51 10.08 6.40 -0.93
N SER A 52 10.55 7.65 -0.85
CA SER A 52 9.82 8.83 -1.32
C SER A 52 10.08 9.17 -2.79
N ILE A 53 11.12 8.58 -3.38
CA ILE A 53 11.57 8.87 -4.75
C ILE A 53 10.95 7.83 -5.68
N PRO A 54 10.14 8.26 -6.67
CA PRO A 54 9.63 7.37 -7.71
C PRO A 54 10.77 6.73 -8.50
N HIS A 55 10.64 5.46 -8.84
CA HIS A 55 11.66 4.71 -9.57
C HIS A 55 11.01 3.65 -10.47
N LYS A 56 11.79 3.08 -11.40
CA LYS A 56 11.30 1.96 -12.23
C LYS A 56 11.13 0.70 -11.40
N SER A 57 10.04 -0.02 -11.63
CA SER A 57 9.79 -1.31 -11.00
C SER A 57 10.79 -2.35 -11.51
N ALA A 58 11.68 -2.82 -10.63
CA ALA A 58 12.53 -3.98 -10.95
C ALA A 58 11.72 -5.28 -11.04
N LYS A 59 10.49 -5.29 -10.50
CA LYS A 59 9.64 -6.47 -10.43
C LYS A 59 8.77 -6.63 -11.67
N ASP A 60 8.38 -5.51 -12.29
CA ASP A 60 7.64 -5.45 -13.54
C ASP A 60 8.37 -4.51 -14.50
N PRO A 61 9.42 -5.01 -15.17
CA PRO A 61 10.24 -4.20 -16.08
C PRO A 61 9.46 -3.75 -17.33
N SER A 62 8.31 -4.36 -17.62
CA SER A 62 7.41 -3.95 -18.70
C SER A 62 6.53 -2.75 -18.32
N ASP A 63 6.54 -2.34 -17.05
CA ASP A 63 5.84 -1.13 -16.62
C ASP A 63 6.78 0.07 -16.79
N ASP A 64 6.50 0.88 -17.82
CA ASP A 64 7.27 2.08 -18.11
C ASP A 64 6.99 3.24 -17.13
N LYS A 65 6.07 3.08 -16.16
CA LYS A 65 5.74 4.11 -15.19
C LYS A 65 6.69 4.10 -14.00
N ASP A 66 6.87 5.28 -13.41
CA ASP A 66 7.58 5.38 -12.13
C ASP A 66 6.64 4.98 -11.00
N VAL A 67 7.21 4.27 -10.03
CA VAL A 67 6.45 3.67 -8.95
C VAL A 67 6.97 4.09 -7.58
N VAL A 68 6.04 4.15 -6.63
CA VAL A 68 6.34 4.20 -5.20
C VAL A 68 5.86 2.90 -4.57
N THR A 69 6.79 2.17 -3.95
CA THR A 69 6.44 0.92 -3.28
C THR A 69 5.89 1.18 -1.88
N VAL A 70 4.68 0.68 -1.63
CA VAL A 70 4.04 0.71 -0.31
C VAL A 70 3.66 -0.70 0.10
N SER A 71 4.09 -1.13 1.28
CA SER A 71 3.72 -2.43 1.84
C SER A 71 2.68 -2.28 2.95
N TYR A 72 1.67 -3.15 2.93
CA TYR A 72 0.56 -3.14 3.87
C TYR A 72 0.67 -4.29 4.85
N HIS A 73 0.49 -3.99 6.14
CA HIS A 73 0.73 -4.92 7.22
C HIS A 73 -0.45 -4.99 8.20
N THR A 74 -0.56 -6.13 8.88
CA THR A 74 -1.37 -6.28 10.08
C THR A 74 -0.77 -5.53 11.25
N ASP A 75 -1.53 -5.42 12.35
CA ASP A 75 -1.04 -4.87 13.62
C ASP A 75 0.16 -5.66 14.18
N SER A 76 0.21 -6.98 13.91
CA SER A 76 1.34 -7.85 14.24
C SER A 76 2.56 -7.67 13.31
N GLY A 77 2.51 -6.74 12.35
CA GLY A 77 3.58 -6.47 11.39
C GLY A 77 3.65 -7.45 10.22
N THR A 78 2.72 -8.40 10.11
CA THR A 78 2.68 -9.37 9.01
C THR A 78 2.31 -8.68 7.72
N ARG A 79 3.17 -8.76 6.70
CA ARG A 79 2.88 -8.19 5.38
C ARG A 79 1.75 -8.97 4.69
N ILE A 80 0.65 -8.29 4.43
CA ILE A 80 -0.51 -8.80 3.67
C ILE A 80 -0.24 -8.63 2.18
N THR A 81 0.10 -7.42 1.75
CA THR A 81 0.31 -7.13 0.34
C THR A 81 1.28 -5.97 0.19
N SER A 82 1.74 -5.72 -1.02
CA SER A 82 2.51 -4.53 -1.37
C SER A 82 2.02 -4.02 -2.70
N ILE A 83 2.02 -2.72 -2.89
CA ILE A 83 1.67 -2.10 -4.17
C ILE A 83 2.85 -1.34 -4.74
N HIS A 84 2.85 -1.22 -6.05
CA HIS A 84 3.55 -0.18 -6.78
C HIS A 84 2.51 0.86 -7.20
N ALA A 85 2.50 2.01 -6.52
CA ALA A 85 1.62 3.11 -6.82
C ALA A 85 2.21 3.97 -7.93
N HIS A 86 1.43 4.32 -8.94
CA HIS A 86 1.81 5.21 -10.03
C HIS A 86 1.36 6.66 -9.75
N ASP A 87 1.70 7.59 -10.63
CA ASP A 87 1.26 8.98 -10.54
C ASP A 87 -0.13 9.22 -11.16
N ASP A 88 -0.75 8.21 -11.78
CA ASP A 88 -2.02 8.32 -12.50
C ASP A 88 -3.21 7.69 -11.75
N SER A 89 -3.09 7.52 -10.43
CA SER A 89 -4.10 6.84 -9.59
C SER A 89 -4.27 5.34 -9.86
N THR A 90 -3.37 4.73 -10.64
CA THR A 90 -3.31 3.26 -10.79
C THR A 90 -2.24 2.65 -9.89
N TRP A 91 -2.40 1.37 -9.55
CA TRP A 91 -1.38 0.63 -8.81
C TRP A 91 -1.36 -0.85 -9.19
N ASN A 92 -0.16 -1.43 -9.17
CA ASN A 92 0.02 -2.88 -9.30
C ASN A 92 0.10 -3.49 -7.90
N GLU A 93 -0.71 -4.51 -7.64
CA GLU A 93 -0.74 -5.20 -6.34
C GLU A 93 0.05 -6.52 -6.39
N TYR A 94 0.89 -6.72 -5.38
CA TYR A 94 1.64 -7.96 -5.15
C TYR A 94 1.28 -8.56 -3.79
N PRO A 95 0.30 -9.47 -3.74
CA PRO A 95 -0.09 -10.13 -2.51
C PRO A 95 1.04 -10.97 -1.93
N SER A 96 1.17 -10.94 -0.61
CA SER A 96 2.11 -11.78 0.12
C SER A 96 1.57 -13.20 0.23
N ARG A 97 2.41 -14.21 0.01
CA ARG A 97 2.03 -15.63 0.20
C ARG A 97 1.61 -15.95 1.64
N ASN A 98 2.00 -15.10 2.59
CA ASN A 98 1.69 -15.25 4.02
C ASN A 98 0.42 -14.50 4.43
N ALA A 99 -0.24 -13.78 3.52
CA ALA A 99 -1.43 -12.98 3.82
C ALA A 99 -2.62 -13.81 4.38
N GLY A 100 -2.65 -15.12 4.15
CA GLY A 100 -3.69 -16.03 4.66
C GLY A 100 -3.24 -16.96 5.79
N LYS A 101 -1.99 -16.85 6.28
CA LYS A 101 -1.46 -17.72 7.36
C LYS A 101 -1.60 -17.10 8.75
N GLY A 102 -2.58 -16.21 8.94
CA GLY A 102 -2.99 -15.77 10.28
C GLY A 102 -3.45 -17.01 11.06
N LYS A 103 -2.62 -17.43 12.00
CA LYS A 103 -2.90 -18.51 12.94
C LYS A 103 -3.97 -18.06 13.93
#